data_AF-A0A2Z2HTM0-F1
#
_entry.id   AF-A0A2Z2HTM0-F1
#
_cell.length_a   1.000
_cell.length_b   1.000
_cell.length_c   1.000
_cell.angle_alpha   90.00
_cell.angle_beta   90.00
_cell.angle_gamma   90.00
#
_symmetry.space_group_name_H-M   'P 1'
#
loop_
_entity.id
_entity.type
_entity.pdbx_description
1 polymer ?
#
loop_
_entity_poly.entity_id
_entity_poly.type
_entity_poly.pdbx_seq_one_letter_code
_entity_poly.pdbx_strand_id
1 'polypeptide(L)'
;MTDSPDGTEVSRRRLLRATATTVSISAAGIGQASATDPDPAPAFTGRCSEATIRPSMGPCDGASTDACDDDHPATLELQSAVAETLEERYPDASALADAGFKPYFDTLSDGEDGWSHWLSPEYVGDDVMLDPGRPESVLVDNESWRSIGVMFVATLEGDPVEAPTVFEADDDGFAGPVRRPDAGEPLDLESERDPADGHTGDGHDHHDDHDHHLPDRDDGRCAPWHYHAGLPGRFAWWFYRQAYERDFEDGDLELPCRTPCMMHVWTVDHPEGVYAHDAPPAEYRDLDPADPADGFDDATPGEDDLGWAVLPDDVGPDRRPEEFVPGW
;
A
#
# COMPACT_ATOMS: atom_id res chain seq x y z
N MET A 1 -59.68 -44.17 17.40
CA MET A 1 -59.11 -43.41 18.54
C MET A 1 -57.74 -44.02 18.78
N THR A 2 -56.75 -43.63 17.96
CA THR A 2 -55.74 -42.56 18.21
C THR A 2 -54.73 -43.04 19.27
N ASP A 3 -53.41 -42.95 19.12
CA ASP A 3 -52.56 -42.29 18.13
C ASP A 3 -51.13 -42.89 18.19
N SER A 4 -50.30 -42.41 17.27
CA SER A 4 -48.95 -42.80 16.86
C SER A 4 -47.85 -42.53 17.89
N PRO A 5 -46.66 -43.18 17.79
CA PRO A 5 -45.45 -42.76 18.49
C PRO A 5 -44.73 -41.59 17.80
N ASP A 6 -44.22 -40.69 18.64
CA ASP A 6 -43.56 -39.42 18.33
C ASP A 6 -42.27 -39.54 17.51
N GLY A 7 -42.07 -38.49 16.70
CA GLY A 7 -40.98 -38.32 15.76
C GLY A 7 -39.64 -38.05 16.43
N THR A 8 -38.61 -38.73 15.91
CA THR A 8 -37.22 -38.29 15.96
C THR A 8 -37.05 -37.06 15.08
N GLU A 9 -36.76 -35.91 15.70
CA GLU A 9 -36.30 -34.70 15.00
C GLU A 9 -34.85 -34.93 14.54
N VAL A 10 -34.69 -35.11 13.22
CA VAL A 10 -33.38 -35.13 12.57
C VAL A 10 -33.08 -33.71 12.09
N SER A 11 -32.09 -33.11 12.73
CA SER A 11 -31.55 -31.77 12.45
C SER A 11 -31.06 -31.62 11.00
N ARG A 12 -31.33 -30.45 10.41
CA ARG A 12 -31.04 -30.04 9.02
C ARG A 12 -29.55 -29.83 8.73
N ARG A 13 -28.68 -30.73 9.16
CA ARG A 13 -27.25 -30.74 8.84
C ARG A 13 -26.84 -32.11 8.34
N ARG A 14 -27.08 -32.36 7.05
CA ARG A 14 -26.34 -33.28 6.16
C ARG A 14 -27.21 -33.60 4.94
N LEU A 15 -27.11 -32.78 3.91
CA LEU A 15 -27.54 -33.13 2.55
C LEU A 15 -26.91 -32.17 1.55
N LEU A 16 -25.61 -32.33 1.30
CA LEU A 16 -25.07 -32.07 -0.03
C LEU A 16 -24.36 -33.35 -0.48
N ARG A 17 -25.14 -34.11 -1.23
CA ARG A 17 -24.76 -35.34 -1.91
C ARG A 17 -24.22 -34.92 -3.27
N ALA A 18 -23.01 -35.35 -3.56
CA ALA A 18 -22.35 -35.22 -4.85
C ALA A 18 -23.28 -35.61 -6.01
N THR A 19 -23.43 -34.71 -6.97
CA THR A 19 -23.92 -35.01 -8.32
C THR A 19 -22.85 -34.59 -9.31
N ALA A 20 -21.99 -35.55 -9.66
CA ALA A 20 -21.23 -35.50 -10.90
C ALA A 20 -22.20 -35.80 -12.04
N THR A 21 -22.57 -34.76 -12.78
CA THR A 21 -23.38 -34.89 -14.00
C THR A 21 -22.49 -34.56 -15.18
N THR A 22 -22.06 -35.60 -15.90
CA THR A 22 -21.39 -35.46 -17.19
C THR A 22 -22.44 -35.01 -18.22
N VAL A 23 -22.38 -33.75 -18.64
CA VAL A 23 -23.20 -33.25 -19.75
C VAL A 23 -22.42 -33.45 -21.05
N SER A 24 -22.83 -34.45 -21.83
CA SER A 24 -22.33 -34.67 -23.19
C SER A 24 -23.09 -33.75 -24.15
N ILE A 25 -22.46 -32.65 -24.59
CA ILE A 25 -23.03 -31.76 -25.60
C ILE A 25 -22.72 -32.35 -26.99
N SER A 26 -23.78 -32.78 -27.69
CA SER A 26 -23.68 -33.19 -29.09
C SER A 26 -23.75 -31.95 -29.98
N ALA A 27 -22.67 -31.69 -30.71
CA ALA A 27 -22.59 -30.62 -31.70
C ALA A 27 -23.21 -31.06 -33.04
N ALA A 28 -24.17 -30.29 -33.55
CA ALA A 28 -24.53 -30.22 -34.96
C ALA A 28 -25.37 -28.96 -35.24
N GLY A 29 -24.91 -28.10 -36.15
CA GLY A 29 -25.77 -27.11 -36.81
C GLY A 29 -25.27 -25.68 -36.90
N ILE A 30 -24.24 -25.46 -37.71
CA ILE A 30 -23.91 -24.29 -38.54
C ILE A 30 -24.66 -22.98 -38.22
N GLY A 31 -23.97 -22.09 -37.52
CA GLY A 31 -24.21 -20.65 -37.50
C GLY A 31 -22.95 -19.98 -36.98
N GLN A 32 -22.21 -19.29 -37.85
CA GLN A 32 -21.05 -18.49 -37.44
C GLN A 32 -21.53 -17.38 -36.50
N ALA A 33 -21.33 -17.57 -35.20
CA ALA A 33 -21.14 -16.49 -34.25
C ALA A 33 -19.73 -16.70 -33.70
N SER A 34 -18.81 -15.79 -34.03
CA SER A 34 -17.53 -15.71 -33.33
C SER A 34 -17.83 -15.57 -31.85
N ALA A 35 -17.40 -16.54 -31.06
CA ALA A 35 -17.27 -16.37 -29.62
C ALA A 35 -16.20 -15.29 -29.43
N THR A 36 -16.63 -14.06 -29.23
CA THR A 36 -15.85 -13.10 -28.46
C THR A 36 -15.88 -13.66 -27.05
N ASP A 37 -14.72 -14.07 -26.54
CA ASP A 37 -14.55 -14.30 -25.10
C ASP A 37 -15.23 -13.15 -24.34
N PRO A 38 -15.93 -13.40 -23.22
CA PRO A 38 -16.37 -12.29 -22.38
C PRO A 38 -15.11 -11.58 -21.91
N ASP A 39 -14.77 -10.48 -22.58
CA ASP A 39 -13.78 -9.52 -22.11
C ASP A 39 -14.16 -9.20 -20.67
N PRO A 40 -13.26 -9.36 -19.68
CA PRO A 40 -13.50 -8.87 -18.34
C PRO A 40 -13.90 -7.40 -18.46
N ALA A 41 -15.00 -7.05 -17.80
CA ALA A 41 -15.83 -5.91 -18.12
C ALA A 41 -15.06 -4.60 -18.43
N PRO A 42 -15.50 -3.80 -19.44
CA PRO A 42 -14.91 -2.50 -19.80
C PRO A 42 -15.01 -1.42 -18.70
N ALA A 43 -15.48 -1.76 -17.50
CA ALA A 43 -15.62 -0.84 -16.38
C ALA A 43 -14.29 -0.51 -15.68
N PHE A 44 -13.26 -1.35 -15.80
CA PHE A 44 -12.01 -1.20 -15.04
C PHE A 44 -10.80 -0.69 -15.83
N THR A 45 -10.89 -0.64 -17.16
CA THR A 45 -9.77 -0.35 -18.08
C THR A 45 -9.96 0.90 -18.94
N GLY A 46 -11.06 1.65 -18.75
CA GLY A 46 -11.63 2.49 -19.79
C GLY A 46 -10.92 3.80 -20.17
N ARG A 47 -9.91 4.32 -19.44
CA ARG A 47 -9.37 5.68 -19.73
C ARG A 47 -7.88 5.94 -19.48
N CYS A 48 -7.13 5.00 -18.90
CA CYS A 48 -5.77 5.26 -18.46
C CYS A 48 -4.78 4.38 -19.22
N SER A 49 -3.76 4.97 -19.83
CA SER A 49 -2.72 4.21 -20.54
C SER A 49 -1.79 3.42 -19.62
N GLU A 50 -1.70 3.83 -18.35
CA GLU A 50 -0.83 3.21 -17.35
C GLU A 50 -1.50 2.01 -16.65
N ALA A 51 -2.82 1.95 -16.66
CA ALA A 51 -3.60 0.91 -15.97
C ALA A 51 -3.36 -0.48 -16.57
N THR A 52 -2.93 -1.44 -15.74
CA THR A 52 -2.73 -2.83 -16.15
C THR A 52 -3.63 -3.79 -15.38
N ILE A 53 -3.89 -4.97 -15.95
CA ILE A 53 -4.64 -6.05 -15.27
C ILE A 53 -3.72 -6.78 -14.27
N ARG A 54 -2.48 -7.07 -14.68
CA ARG A 54 -1.49 -7.70 -13.80
C ARG A 54 -0.90 -6.69 -12.83
N PRO A 55 -0.31 -7.14 -11.70
CA PRO A 55 0.54 -6.28 -10.87
C PRO A 55 1.52 -5.49 -11.73
N SER A 56 1.57 -4.19 -11.49
CA SER A 56 2.56 -3.29 -12.08
C SER A 56 2.69 -2.05 -11.20
N MET A 57 3.88 -1.48 -11.25
CA MET A 57 4.24 -0.26 -10.55
C MET A 57 5.12 0.62 -11.44
N GLY A 58 5.23 1.89 -11.07
CA GLY A 58 6.14 2.84 -11.68
C GLY A 58 6.69 3.81 -10.64
N PRO A 59 7.87 4.40 -10.89
CA PRO A 59 8.40 5.45 -10.03
C PRO A 59 7.50 6.67 -10.08
N CYS A 60 7.34 7.35 -8.96
CA CYS A 60 6.64 8.63 -8.93
C CYS A 60 7.44 9.74 -9.61
N ASP A 61 6.76 10.84 -9.95
CA ASP A 61 7.44 12.04 -10.43
C ASP A 61 8.43 12.50 -9.34
N GLY A 62 9.69 12.72 -9.71
CA GLY A 62 10.76 13.07 -8.77
C GLY A 62 11.37 11.89 -8.00
N ALA A 63 10.81 10.69 -8.08
CA ALA A 63 11.37 9.51 -7.41
C ALA A 63 12.74 9.13 -7.99
N SER A 64 13.66 8.71 -7.12
CA SER A 64 14.94 8.11 -7.48
C SER A 64 15.40 7.20 -6.34
N THR A 65 15.89 6.01 -6.70
CA THR A 65 16.50 5.07 -5.77
C THR A 65 18.03 5.06 -5.87
N ASP A 66 18.61 5.83 -6.79
CA ASP A 66 20.03 5.69 -7.18
C ASP A 66 20.99 6.02 -6.03
N ALA A 67 20.60 6.94 -5.14
CA ALA A 67 21.38 7.29 -3.96
C ALA A 67 20.84 6.67 -2.66
N CYS A 68 19.77 5.85 -2.73
CA CYS A 68 19.26 5.18 -1.54
C CYS A 68 20.25 4.12 -1.08
N ASP A 69 20.71 4.26 0.16
CA ASP A 69 21.62 3.34 0.84
C ASP A 69 21.04 3.02 2.22
N ASP A 70 21.03 1.73 2.57
CA ASP A 70 20.54 1.24 3.86
C ASP A 70 21.43 1.71 5.02
N ASP A 71 22.73 1.91 4.75
CA ASP A 71 23.71 2.40 5.73
C ASP A 71 23.72 3.94 5.82
N HIS A 72 22.90 4.65 5.03
CA HIS A 72 22.83 6.11 5.09
C HIS A 72 22.28 6.57 6.45
N PRO A 73 22.87 7.58 7.12
CA PRO A 73 22.40 8.03 8.43
C PRO A 73 20.91 8.38 8.49
N ALA A 74 20.38 9.01 7.43
CA ALA A 74 18.95 9.32 7.33
C ALA A 74 18.06 8.07 7.23
N THR A 75 18.49 7.05 6.49
CA THR A 75 17.78 5.77 6.40
C THR A 75 17.75 5.08 7.75
N LEU A 76 18.90 5.01 8.43
CA LEU A 76 19.01 4.41 9.76
C LEU A 76 18.16 5.15 10.80
N GLU A 77 18.15 6.49 10.76
CA GLU A 77 17.34 7.32 11.65
C GLU A 77 15.84 7.08 11.42
N LEU A 78 15.39 7.10 10.16
CA LEU A 78 13.99 6.83 9.80
C LEU A 78 13.59 5.41 10.21
N GLN A 79 14.37 4.40 9.84
CA GLN A 79 14.09 3.01 10.16
C GLN A 79 14.05 2.78 11.68
N SER A 80 14.97 3.39 12.44
CA SER A 80 14.98 3.29 13.90
C SER A 80 13.73 3.93 14.52
N ALA A 81 13.32 5.09 14.03
CA ALA A 81 12.12 5.78 14.53
C ALA A 81 10.83 5.00 14.19
N VAL A 82 10.77 4.35 13.03
CA VAL A 82 9.69 3.43 12.66
C VAL A 82 9.70 2.22 13.62
N ALA A 83 10.85 1.58 13.82
CA ALA A 83 10.98 0.42 14.69
C ALA A 83 10.55 0.72 16.13
N GLU A 84 10.98 1.85 16.70
CA GLU A 84 10.55 2.31 18.03
C GLU A 84 9.03 2.51 18.07
N THR A 85 8.44 3.12 17.06
CA THR A 85 6.98 3.34 16.99
C THR A 85 6.21 2.02 16.91
N LEU A 86 6.67 1.07 16.08
CA LEU A 86 6.05 -0.24 15.99
C LEU A 86 6.19 -0.99 17.32
N GLU A 87 7.35 -1.00 17.96
CA GLU A 87 7.53 -1.67 19.25
C GLU A 87 6.67 -1.07 20.38
N GLU A 88 6.60 0.27 20.46
CA GLU A 88 5.95 0.96 21.59
C GLU A 88 4.45 1.17 21.42
N ARG A 89 3.98 1.35 20.18
CA ARG A 89 2.59 1.78 19.90
C ARG A 89 1.81 0.79 19.07
N TYR A 90 2.44 0.18 18.09
CA TYR A 90 1.77 -0.69 17.11
C TYR A 90 2.46 -2.05 16.97
N PRO A 91 2.68 -2.82 18.06
CA PRO A 91 3.50 -4.02 18.00
C PRO A 91 2.87 -5.19 17.23
N ASP A 92 1.55 -5.17 17.07
CA ASP A 92 0.78 -6.26 16.47
C ASP A 92 -0.60 -5.80 15.97
N ALA A 93 -1.31 -6.73 15.32
CA ALA A 93 -2.65 -6.50 14.78
C ALA A 93 -3.68 -6.06 15.83
N SER A 94 -3.54 -6.48 17.09
CA SER A 94 -4.46 -6.06 18.16
C SER A 94 -4.27 -4.59 18.49
N ALA A 95 -3.03 -4.16 18.67
CA ALA A 95 -2.72 -2.75 18.94
C ALA A 95 -3.17 -1.84 17.79
N LEU A 96 -3.05 -2.31 16.55
CA LEU A 96 -3.53 -1.60 15.36
C LEU A 96 -5.06 -1.47 15.35
N ALA A 97 -5.77 -2.55 15.61
CA ALA A 97 -7.22 -2.55 15.74
C ALA A 97 -7.71 -1.56 16.81
N ASP A 98 -7.08 -1.57 17.99
CA ASP A 98 -7.38 -0.64 19.09
C ASP A 98 -7.08 0.82 18.74
N ALA A 99 -6.03 1.06 17.95
CA ALA A 99 -5.67 2.37 17.43
C ALA A 99 -6.55 2.84 16.26
N GLY A 100 -7.49 2.01 15.80
CA GLY A 100 -8.44 2.36 14.74
C GLY A 100 -7.91 2.16 13.32
N PHE A 101 -6.77 1.50 13.16
CA PHE A 101 -6.29 1.08 11.84
C PHE A 101 -7.26 0.07 11.22
N LYS A 102 -7.37 0.13 9.90
CA LYS A 102 -8.28 -0.69 9.11
C LYS A 102 -7.51 -1.66 8.23
N PRO A 103 -7.74 -2.97 8.39
CA PRO A 103 -7.03 -3.97 7.61
C PRO A 103 -7.44 -3.88 6.16
N TYR A 104 -6.43 -4.06 5.33
CA TYR A 104 -6.47 -4.21 3.91
C TYR A 104 -5.60 -5.43 3.57
N PHE A 105 -6.22 -6.62 3.56
CA PHE A 105 -5.56 -7.83 3.05
C PHE A 105 -5.50 -7.73 1.54
N ASP A 106 -4.38 -8.08 0.91
CA ASP A 106 -4.26 -8.00 -0.54
C ASP A 106 -5.23 -8.94 -1.25
N THR A 107 -6.39 -8.37 -1.57
CA THR A 107 -7.63 -9.07 -1.95
C THR A 107 -7.54 -9.85 -3.27
N LEU A 108 -6.44 -9.68 -4.00
CA LEU A 108 -6.22 -10.18 -5.35
C LEU A 108 -4.84 -10.83 -5.53
N SER A 109 -4.03 -10.96 -4.47
CA SER A 109 -2.84 -11.81 -4.51
C SER A 109 -3.21 -13.23 -4.10
N ASP A 110 -2.56 -14.23 -4.72
CA ASP A 110 -2.87 -15.64 -4.52
C ASP A 110 -2.35 -16.15 -3.14
N GLY A 111 -2.55 -15.42 -2.05
CA GLY A 111 -2.33 -15.88 -0.67
C GLY A 111 -0.90 -16.33 -0.31
N GLU A 112 0.09 -16.19 -1.19
CA GLU A 112 1.44 -16.73 -0.99
C GLU A 112 2.36 -15.79 -0.19
N ASP A 113 2.03 -14.50 -0.10
CA ASP A 113 2.97 -13.51 0.47
C ASP A 113 2.87 -13.38 1.99
N GLY A 114 1.75 -13.79 2.61
CA GLY A 114 1.63 -13.94 4.07
C GLY A 114 1.76 -12.64 4.88
N TRP A 115 1.37 -11.49 4.32
CA TRP A 115 1.36 -10.20 5.03
C TRP A 115 0.14 -9.35 4.64
N SER A 116 -0.12 -8.27 5.37
CA SER A 116 -1.24 -7.36 5.14
C SER A 116 -0.88 -5.91 5.44
N HIS A 117 -1.58 -4.99 4.79
CA HIS A 117 -1.52 -3.58 5.12
C HIS A 117 -2.65 -3.23 6.10
N TRP A 118 -2.35 -2.36 7.04
CA TRP A 118 -3.32 -1.78 7.96
C TRP A 118 -3.22 -0.28 7.82
N LEU A 119 -4.25 0.36 7.27
CA LEU A 119 -4.25 1.79 6.99
C LEU A 119 -4.95 2.58 8.10
N SER A 120 -4.43 3.74 8.47
CA SER A 120 -5.06 4.65 9.42
C SER A 120 -5.92 5.68 8.68
N PRO A 121 -7.27 5.63 8.81
CA PRO A 121 -8.13 6.70 8.26
C PRO A 121 -7.89 8.07 8.90
N GLU A 122 -7.23 8.13 10.06
CA GLU A 122 -6.87 9.40 10.71
C GLU A 122 -5.63 10.04 10.08
N TYR A 123 -4.69 9.23 9.58
CA TYR A 123 -3.38 9.71 9.10
C TYR A 123 -3.33 9.81 7.58
N VAL A 124 -4.05 8.94 6.86
CA VAL A 124 -4.21 9.08 5.42
C VAL A 124 -4.83 10.43 5.09
N GLY A 125 -4.10 11.26 4.34
CA GLY A 125 -4.56 12.56 3.88
C GLY A 125 -4.58 13.66 4.95
N ASP A 126 -3.85 13.52 6.07
CA ASP A 126 -3.69 14.60 7.01
C ASP A 126 -2.71 15.69 6.51
N ASP A 127 -2.22 16.58 7.37
CA ASP A 127 -1.31 17.68 7.00
C ASP A 127 0.18 17.36 7.20
N VAL A 128 0.50 16.10 7.48
CA VAL A 128 1.84 15.58 7.74
C VAL A 128 2.09 14.36 6.86
N MET A 129 3.30 14.24 6.32
CA MET A 129 3.77 13.04 5.62
C MET A 129 5.10 12.59 6.19
N LEU A 130 5.42 11.32 5.97
CA LEU A 130 6.71 10.76 6.34
C LEU A 130 7.00 10.92 7.85
N ASP A 131 5.94 10.79 8.67
CA ASP A 131 6.03 10.84 10.13
C ASP A 131 6.13 9.41 10.70
N PRO A 132 7.32 8.94 11.13
CA PRO A 132 7.46 7.59 11.67
C PRO A 132 6.58 7.32 12.89
N GLY A 133 6.16 8.37 13.63
CA GLY A 133 5.28 8.24 14.79
C GLY A 133 3.79 8.14 14.47
N ARG A 134 3.41 8.43 13.21
CA ARG A 134 2.03 8.46 12.70
C ARG A 134 1.96 7.91 11.26
N PRO A 135 2.43 6.68 11.00
CA PRO A 135 2.48 6.14 9.64
C PRO A 135 1.07 5.94 9.07
N GLU A 136 0.85 6.28 7.81
CA GLU A 136 -0.46 6.11 7.16
C GLU A 136 -0.85 4.64 7.02
N SER A 137 0.14 3.74 6.93
CA SER A 137 -0.06 2.30 6.94
C SER A 137 1.02 1.56 7.71
N VAL A 138 0.62 0.51 8.43
CA VAL A 138 1.50 -0.46 9.08
C VAL A 138 1.40 -1.79 8.34
N LEU A 139 2.53 -2.48 8.17
CA LEU A 139 2.64 -3.76 7.48
C LEU A 139 2.72 -4.86 8.53
N VAL A 140 1.85 -5.86 8.44
CA VAL A 140 1.69 -6.92 9.43
C VAL A 140 1.95 -8.27 8.79
N ASP A 141 2.78 -9.08 9.43
CA ASP A 141 2.97 -10.48 9.09
C ASP A 141 1.72 -11.28 9.46
N ASN A 142 1.10 -11.98 8.51
CA ASN A 142 -0.19 -12.64 8.75
C ASN A 142 -0.04 -13.92 9.61
N GLU A 143 1.14 -14.51 9.70
CA GLU A 143 1.37 -15.71 10.52
C GLU A 143 1.57 -15.33 11.99
N SER A 144 2.57 -14.50 12.29
CA SER A 144 2.91 -14.05 13.64
C SER A 144 2.01 -12.92 14.17
N TRP A 145 1.29 -12.23 13.28
CA TRP A 145 0.47 -11.03 13.56
C TRP A 145 1.27 -9.82 14.06
N ARG A 146 2.60 -9.86 13.89
CA ARG A 146 3.52 -8.79 14.27
C ARG A 146 3.65 -7.73 13.18
N SER A 147 3.82 -6.49 13.60
CA SER A 147 4.21 -5.42 12.68
C SER A 147 5.65 -5.61 12.21
N ILE A 148 5.87 -5.50 10.90
CA ILE A 148 7.15 -5.78 10.23
C ILE A 148 7.70 -4.59 9.44
N GLY A 149 6.91 -3.52 9.31
CA GLY A 149 7.30 -2.30 8.62
C GLY A 149 6.13 -1.32 8.53
N VAL A 150 6.35 -0.24 7.80
CA VAL A 150 5.32 0.76 7.49
C VAL A 150 5.32 1.06 6.00
N MET A 151 4.19 1.57 5.53
CA MET A 151 4.07 2.18 4.22
C MET A 151 3.58 3.61 4.41
N PHE A 152 4.37 4.57 3.96
CA PHE A 152 3.94 5.96 3.88
C PHE A 152 3.14 6.20 2.61
N VAL A 153 2.14 7.07 2.68
CA VAL A 153 1.29 7.44 1.55
C VAL A 153 1.39 8.95 1.32
N ALA A 154 1.86 9.36 0.14
CA ALA A 154 2.07 10.77 -0.19
C ALA A 154 0.75 11.47 -0.57
N THR A 155 -0.06 11.73 0.44
CA THR A 155 -1.33 12.46 0.35
C THR A 155 -1.34 13.59 1.35
N LEU A 156 -1.86 14.76 0.97
CA LEU A 156 -2.15 15.87 1.86
C LEU A 156 -3.58 16.36 1.64
N GLU A 157 -4.35 16.54 2.71
CA GLU A 157 -5.78 16.86 2.64
C GLU A 157 -6.61 15.88 1.79
N GLY A 158 -6.18 14.61 1.75
CA GLY A 158 -6.78 13.55 0.93
C GLY A 158 -6.38 13.57 -0.56
N ASP A 159 -5.63 14.58 -1.01
CA ASP A 159 -5.17 14.69 -2.38
C ASP A 159 -3.75 14.11 -2.55
N PRO A 160 -3.46 13.33 -3.60
CA PRO A 160 -2.10 12.90 -3.91
C PRO A 160 -1.18 14.10 -4.18
N VAL A 161 0.02 14.08 -3.61
CA VAL A 161 1.03 15.13 -3.79
C VAL A 161 2.33 14.59 -4.41
N GLU A 162 3.23 15.51 -4.77
CA GLU A 162 4.60 15.15 -5.12
C GLU A 162 5.30 14.54 -3.91
N ALA A 163 5.98 13.42 -4.13
CA ALA A 163 6.57 12.65 -3.05
C ALA A 163 7.84 13.32 -2.52
N PRO A 164 8.00 13.46 -1.20
CA PRO A 164 9.19 14.08 -0.63
C PRO A 164 10.44 13.19 -0.74
N THR A 165 11.62 13.79 -0.77
CA THR A 165 12.87 13.04 -0.61
C THR A 165 13.04 12.61 0.85
N VAL A 166 13.67 11.45 1.07
CA VAL A 166 14.12 11.03 2.40
C VAL A 166 15.36 11.83 2.80
N PHE A 167 16.26 12.03 1.84
CA PHE A 167 17.45 12.86 1.95
C PHE A 167 17.92 13.36 0.57
N GLU A 168 18.62 14.49 0.53
CA GLU A 168 19.32 15.03 -0.64
C GLU A 168 20.82 14.71 -0.59
N ALA A 169 21.54 15.01 -1.69
CA ALA A 169 23.00 15.01 -1.67
C ALA A 169 23.52 15.97 -0.58
N ASP A 170 24.43 15.49 0.25
CA ASP A 170 25.08 16.22 1.35
C ASP A 170 24.24 16.37 2.64
N ASP A 171 23.08 15.71 2.75
CA ASP A 171 22.33 15.63 4.00
C ASP A 171 22.92 14.59 4.97
N ASP A 172 23.25 15.03 6.18
CA ASP A 172 23.82 14.15 7.22
C ASP A 172 22.77 13.42 8.08
N GLY A 173 21.47 13.57 7.80
CA GLY A 173 20.40 13.03 8.66
C GLY A 173 18.99 13.13 8.06
N PHE A 174 18.01 12.56 8.76
CA PHE A 174 16.62 12.57 8.31
C PHE A 174 15.99 13.96 8.55
N ALA A 175 15.43 14.55 7.49
CA ALA A 175 14.84 15.89 7.55
C ALA A 175 13.60 15.98 8.48
N GLY A 176 13.02 14.83 8.85
CA GLY A 176 11.85 14.73 9.70
C GLY A 176 10.53 14.74 8.91
N PRO A 177 9.39 14.78 9.64
CA PRO A 177 8.08 14.82 9.03
C PRO A 177 7.89 16.03 8.11
N VAL A 178 7.39 15.77 6.91
CA VAL A 178 7.08 16.78 5.91
C VAL A 178 5.71 17.35 6.21
N ARG A 179 5.65 18.64 6.53
CA ARG A 179 4.40 19.34 6.77
C ARG A 179 4.05 20.20 5.58
N ARG A 180 2.76 20.46 5.40
CA ARG A 180 2.34 21.52 4.49
C ARG A 180 3.08 22.82 4.86
N PRO A 181 3.69 23.53 3.89
CA PRO A 181 4.11 24.90 4.16
C PRO A 181 2.88 25.68 4.60
N ASP A 182 2.97 26.35 5.76
CA ASP A 182 1.89 27.17 6.29
C ASP A 182 1.31 28.01 5.14
N ALA A 183 0.00 27.95 4.92
CA ALA A 183 -0.71 28.59 3.80
C ALA A 183 -0.61 30.13 3.77
N GLY A 184 0.32 30.72 4.52
CA GLY A 184 0.65 32.14 4.58
C GLY A 184 2.14 32.47 4.57
N GLU A 185 3.06 31.50 4.54
CA GLU A 185 4.48 31.81 4.35
C GLU A 185 4.78 31.73 2.85
N PRO A 186 5.07 32.86 2.18
CA PRO A 186 5.51 32.81 0.80
C PRO A 186 6.76 31.95 0.75
N LEU A 187 6.76 30.95 -0.13
CA LEU A 187 7.98 30.22 -0.48
C LEU A 187 9.04 31.26 -0.84
N ASP A 188 10.02 31.47 0.05
CA ASP A 188 11.14 32.37 -0.15
C ASP A 188 12.09 31.70 -1.15
N LEU A 189 11.65 31.63 -2.41
CA LEU A 189 12.45 31.24 -3.58
C LEU A 189 13.49 32.31 -3.95
N GLU A 190 13.79 33.26 -3.05
CA GLU A 190 14.77 34.34 -3.23
C GLU A 190 15.95 34.28 -2.24
N SER A 191 16.38 33.08 -1.85
CA SER A 191 17.76 32.84 -1.40
C SER A 191 18.41 32.04 -2.54
N GLU A 192 19.14 32.61 -3.49
CA GLU A 192 20.36 33.38 -3.33
C GLU A 192 20.53 34.38 -4.49
N ARG A 193 20.40 35.68 -4.21
CA ARG A 193 21.00 36.73 -5.04
C ARG A 193 21.92 37.57 -4.17
N ASP A 194 23.16 37.10 -4.04
CA ASP A 194 24.26 37.91 -3.54
C ASP A 194 24.38 39.19 -4.38
N PRO A 195 24.32 40.39 -3.76
CA PRO A 195 24.52 41.64 -4.47
C PRO A 195 26.02 41.87 -4.68
N ALA A 196 26.45 41.67 -5.93
CA ALA A 196 27.41 42.49 -6.65
C ALA A 196 28.57 43.12 -5.85
N ASP A 197 29.69 42.39 -5.73
CA ASP A 197 31.00 43.02 -5.57
C ASP A 197 31.62 43.27 -6.96
N GLY A 198 31.74 44.56 -7.28
CA GLY A 198 32.25 45.04 -8.55
C GLY A 198 33.76 44.88 -8.68
N HIS A 199 34.19 44.09 -9.67
CA HIS A 199 35.53 44.17 -10.21
C HIS A 199 35.50 44.40 -11.72
N THR A 200 35.94 45.60 -12.08
CA THR A 200 36.32 46.01 -13.43
C THR A 200 37.69 45.44 -13.74
N GLY A 201 37.80 44.65 -14.80
CA GLY A 201 39.07 44.11 -15.28
C GLY A 201 38.94 43.55 -16.70
N ASP A 202 39.44 44.32 -17.65
CA ASP A 202 39.48 44.03 -19.09
C ASP A 202 40.20 42.73 -19.46
N GLY A 203 39.65 42.05 -20.48
CA GLY A 203 40.43 41.37 -21.52
C GLY A 203 40.71 39.89 -21.30
N HIS A 204 40.03 39.02 -22.05
CA HIS A 204 40.59 38.37 -23.25
C HIS A 204 39.61 37.34 -23.83
N ASP A 205 39.37 37.47 -25.14
CA ASP A 205 38.76 36.46 -26.01
C ASP A 205 39.44 35.10 -25.89
N HIS A 206 38.69 34.04 -25.56
CA HIS A 206 39.01 32.68 -25.98
C HIS A 206 37.72 31.84 -26.14
N HIS A 207 37.42 31.63 -27.42
CA HIS A 207 36.73 30.50 -28.08
C HIS A 207 35.85 29.55 -27.28
N ASP A 208 34.58 29.59 -27.70
CA ASP A 208 33.60 28.52 -27.83
C ASP A 208 34.19 27.10 -27.95
N ASP A 209 34.00 26.32 -26.89
CA ASP A 209 33.67 24.90 -26.96
C ASP A 209 32.65 24.65 -25.84
N HIS A 210 31.39 24.98 -26.13
CA HIS A 210 30.26 24.65 -25.27
C HIS A 210 29.90 23.17 -25.46
N ASP A 211 30.73 22.30 -24.89
CA ASP A 211 30.29 20.96 -24.50
C ASP A 211 29.20 21.14 -23.43
N HIS A 212 27.95 21.07 -23.85
CA HIS A 212 26.81 20.89 -22.95
C HIS A 212 26.83 19.46 -22.40
N HIS A 213 27.88 19.11 -21.66
CA HIS A 213 27.75 18.11 -20.62
C HIS A 213 26.86 18.74 -19.55
N LEU A 214 25.54 18.58 -19.73
CA LEU A 214 24.65 18.56 -18.58
C LEU A 214 25.29 17.54 -17.62
N PRO A 215 25.71 17.93 -16.41
CA PRO A 215 26.12 16.93 -15.46
C PRO A 215 24.90 16.02 -15.30
N ASP A 216 25.08 14.75 -15.64
CA ASP A 216 24.30 13.66 -15.07
C ASP A 216 24.50 13.78 -13.55
N ARG A 217 23.79 14.72 -12.93
CA ARG A 217 23.60 14.74 -11.49
C ARG A 217 22.68 13.56 -11.26
N ASP A 218 23.27 12.39 -11.06
CA ASP A 218 22.90 11.58 -9.91
C ASP A 218 22.92 12.55 -8.74
N ASP A 219 21.76 13.14 -8.47
CA ASP A 219 21.52 14.27 -7.59
C ASP A 219 21.64 13.87 -6.10
N GLY A 220 22.26 12.72 -5.82
CA GLY A 220 22.53 12.16 -4.50
C GLY A 220 21.30 12.04 -3.61
N ARG A 221 20.11 12.17 -4.18
CA ARG A 221 18.84 12.15 -3.47
C ARG A 221 18.26 10.75 -3.40
N CYS A 222 17.68 10.41 -2.26
CA CYS A 222 16.90 9.20 -2.09
C CYS A 222 15.42 9.54 -1.98
N ALA A 223 14.63 9.07 -2.93
CA ALA A 223 13.18 9.19 -3.00
C ALA A 223 12.58 7.89 -3.56
N PRO A 224 12.51 6.80 -2.77
CA PRO A 224 12.11 5.47 -3.23
C PRO A 224 10.59 5.30 -3.36
N TRP A 225 9.91 6.34 -3.85
CA TRP A 225 8.46 6.39 -3.99
C TRP A 225 7.99 5.80 -5.30
N HIS A 226 6.92 5.00 -5.23
CA HIS A 226 6.34 4.36 -6.39
C HIS A 226 4.81 4.38 -6.31
N TYR A 227 4.15 4.22 -7.44
CA TYR A 227 2.70 4.02 -7.52
C TYR A 227 2.40 2.63 -8.06
N HIS A 228 1.25 2.08 -7.70
CA HIS A 228 0.71 0.87 -8.31
C HIS A 228 -0.24 1.24 -9.44
N ALA A 229 -0.03 0.66 -10.61
CA ALA A 229 -0.93 0.79 -11.77
C ALA A 229 -1.61 -0.54 -12.15
N GLY A 230 -1.21 -1.64 -11.51
CA GLY A 230 -1.88 -2.93 -11.59
C GLY A 230 -3.24 -2.93 -10.92
N LEU A 231 -4.18 -3.70 -11.46
CA LEU A 231 -5.52 -3.88 -10.90
C LEU A 231 -5.50 -4.27 -9.41
N PRO A 232 -4.61 -5.17 -8.91
CA PRO A 232 -4.54 -5.47 -7.48
C PRO A 232 -4.36 -4.23 -6.61
N GLY A 233 -3.28 -3.46 -6.80
CA GLY A 233 -3.02 -2.26 -6.01
C GLY A 233 -4.00 -1.11 -6.26
N ARG A 234 -4.59 -1.01 -7.46
CA ARG A 234 -5.62 0.02 -7.72
C ARG A 234 -6.94 -0.31 -7.03
N PHE A 235 -7.35 -1.58 -7.12
CA PHE A 235 -8.56 -2.08 -6.46
C PHE A 235 -8.41 -2.04 -4.95
N ALA A 236 -7.21 -2.34 -4.45
CA ALA A 236 -6.82 -2.17 -3.06
C ALA A 236 -7.21 -0.80 -2.49
N TRP A 237 -6.61 0.22 -3.10
CA TRP A 237 -6.78 1.61 -2.72
C TRP A 237 -8.22 2.09 -2.88
N TRP A 238 -8.85 1.72 -4.01
CA TRP A 238 -10.26 2.01 -4.22
C TRP A 238 -11.13 1.37 -3.13
N PHE A 239 -10.93 0.09 -2.81
CA PHE A 239 -11.69 -0.61 -1.80
C PHE A 239 -11.54 0.06 -0.43
N TYR A 240 -10.31 0.41 -0.04
CA TYR A 240 -10.06 1.16 1.20
C TYR A 240 -10.89 2.44 1.27
N ARG A 241 -10.81 3.29 0.22
CA ARG A 241 -11.58 4.54 0.12
C ARG A 241 -13.10 4.29 0.22
N GLN A 242 -13.61 3.27 -0.46
CA GLN A 242 -15.03 2.94 -0.42
C GLN A 242 -15.49 2.42 0.94
N ALA A 243 -14.72 1.50 1.53
CA ALA A 243 -15.12 0.78 2.74
C ALA A 243 -14.95 1.63 4.00
N TYR A 244 -13.91 2.47 4.04
CA TYR A 244 -13.49 3.14 5.27
C TYR A 244 -13.61 4.67 5.21
N GLU A 245 -13.34 5.32 4.08
CA GLU A 245 -13.54 6.78 3.92
C GLU A 245 -14.98 7.13 3.50
N ARG A 246 -15.74 6.14 3.03
CA ARG A 246 -17.14 6.26 2.58
C ARG A 246 -17.33 7.15 1.35
N ASP A 247 -16.36 7.17 0.45
CA ASP A 247 -16.44 7.96 -0.79
C ASP A 247 -17.63 7.62 -1.72
N PHE A 248 -18.26 6.45 -1.52
CA PHE A 248 -19.53 6.13 -2.17
C PHE A 248 -20.64 7.15 -1.84
N GLU A 249 -20.59 7.79 -0.67
CA GLU A 249 -21.55 8.82 -0.25
C GLU A 249 -21.42 10.08 -1.12
N ASP A 250 -20.20 10.39 -1.57
CA ASP A 250 -19.89 11.49 -2.49
C ASP A 250 -20.03 11.10 -3.96
N GLY A 251 -20.26 9.82 -4.24
CA GLY A 251 -20.51 9.28 -5.57
C GLY A 251 -19.26 9.05 -6.41
N ASP A 252 -18.06 9.13 -5.83
CA ASP A 252 -16.81 8.75 -6.48
C ASP A 252 -16.64 7.23 -6.41
N LEU A 253 -17.10 6.55 -7.46
CA LEU A 253 -17.05 5.09 -7.58
C LEU A 253 -16.04 4.61 -8.62
N GLU A 254 -15.28 5.51 -9.25
CA GLU A 254 -14.38 5.13 -10.33
C GLU A 254 -13.07 4.54 -9.78
N LEU A 255 -12.63 3.43 -10.36
CA LEU A 255 -11.32 2.87 -10.07
C LEU A 255 -10.22 3.84 -10.58
N PRO A 256 -9.32 4.35 -9.72
CA PRO A 256 -8.34 5.37 -10.13
C PRO A 256 -7.35 4.80 -11.14
N CYS A 257 -6.64 5.65 -11.89
CA CYS A 257 -5.63 5.18 -12.88
C CYS A 257 -4.41 4.52 -12.23
N ARG A 258 -4.02 5.01 -11.05
CA ARG A 258 -2.91 4.54 -10.22
C ARG A 258 -3.23 4.87 -8.75
N THR A 259 -2.53 4.25 -7.81
CA THR A 259 -2.56 4.67 -6.40
C THR A 259 -1.85 6.02 -6.22
N PRO A 260 -1.97 6.68 -5.06
CA PRO A 260 -1.00 7.68 -4.63
C PRO A 260 0.42 7.10 -4.62
N CYS A 261 1.41 7.98 -4.51
CA CYS A 261 2.79 7.59 -4.29
C CYS A 261 2.93 6.98 -2.89
N MET A 262 3.64 5.87 -2.80
CA MET A 262 3.83 5.12 -1.58
C MET A 262 5.30 4.74 -1.42
N MET A 263 5.73 4.56 -0.17
CA MET A 263 7.09 4.16 0.16
C MET A 263 7.06 3.23 1.37
N HIS A 264 7.65 2.05 1.22
CA HIS A 264 7.80 1.11 2.32
C HIS A 264 9.07 1.42 3.12
N VAL A 265 9.01 1.14 4.43
CA VAL A 265 10.17 1.10 5.31
C VAL A 265 10.05 -0.14 6.18
N TRP A 266 10.91 -1.12 5.92
CA TRP A 266 10.95 -2.39 6.65
C TRP A 266 11.78 -2.28 7.92
N THR A 267 11.31 -2.87 9.02
CA THR A 267 12.05 -2.95 10.29
C THR A 267 12.66 -4.33 10.53
N VAL A 268 12.36 -5.28 9.65
CA VAL A 268 12.99 -6.59 9.56
C VAL A 268 13.95 -6.63 8.36
N ASP A 269 14.92 -7.54 8.39
CA ASP A 269 15.91 -7.67 7.31
C ASP A 269 15.21 -7.97 5.98
N HIS A 270 15.58 -7.22 4.93
CA HIS A 270 15.05 -7.41 3.59
C HIS A 270 16.21 -7.53 2.58
N PRO A 271 16.26 -8.57 1.73
CA PRO A 271 17.39 -8.78 0.81
C PRO A 271 17.53 -7.69 -0.26
N GLU A 272 16.46 -6.95 -0.53
CA GLU A 272 16.41 -5.80 -1.45
C GLU A 272 16.53 -4.44 -0.75
N GLY A 273 16.79 -4.43 0.56
CA GLY A 273 17.03 -3.22 1.35
C GLY A 273 15.80 -2.65 2.05
N VAL A 274 16.01 -1.58 2.83
CA VAL A 274 15.01 -1.00 3.76
C VAL A 274 13.76 -0.51 3.04
N TYR A 275 13.91 0.00 1.82
CA TYR A 275 12.83 0.55 1.01
C TYR A 275 12.27 -0.42 -0.04
N ALA A 276 12.54 -1.73 0.13
CA ALA A 276 12.06 -2.73 -0.81
C ALA A 276 10.54 -2.69 -0.99
N HIS A 277 10.10 -2.99 -2.22
CA HIS A 277 8.69 -2.89 -2.58
C HIS A 277 7.86 -4.04 -2.00
N ASP A 278 8.31 -5.27 -2.19
CA ASP A 278 7.63 -6.46 -1.72
C ASP A 278 7.96 -6.73 -0.25
N ALA A 279 7.17 -7.60 0.39
CA ALA A 279 7.48 -8.04 1.74
C ALA A 279 8.75 -8.91 1.78
N PRO A 280 9.46 -8.88 2.92
CA PRO A 280 10.59 -9.77 3.12
C PRO A 280 10.14 -11.23 2.95
N PRO A 281 10.98 -12.10 2.37
CA PRO A 281 10.68 -13.53 2.34
C PRO A 281 10.44 -14.06 3.76
N ALA A 282 9.57 -15.07 3.90
CA ALA A 282 9.17 -15.60 5.22
C ALA A 282 10.36 -16.00 6.12
N GLU A 283 11.49 -16.43 5.54
CA GLU A 283 12.72 -16.76 6.28
C GLU A 283 13.37 -15.56 7.01
N TYR A 284 13.01 -14.33 6.67
CA TYR A 284 13.42 -13.10 7.35
C TYR A 284 12.36 -12.55 8.32
N ARG A 285 11.18 -13.19 8.40
CA ARG A 285 10.04 -12.81 9.24
C ARG A 285 9.74 -13.83 10.35
N ASP A 286 10.74 -14.62 10.75
CA ASP A 286 10.63 -15.59 11.85
C ASP A 286 10.61 -14.87 13.22
N LEU A 287 9.49 -14.19 13.48
CA LEU A 287 9.22 -13.46 14.71
C LEU A 287 8.41 -14.33 15.67
N ASP A 288 8.67 -14.15 16.97
CA ASP A 288 7.80 -14.74 17.98
C ASP A 288 6.36 -14.22 17.77
N PRO A 289 5.36 -15.11 17.69
CA PRO A 289 3.97 -14.70 17.51
C PRO A 289 3.52 -13.66 18.54
N ALA A 290 2.56 -12.82 18.14
CA ALA A 290 1.90 -11.91 19.05
C ALA A 290 1.21 -12.66 20.19
N ASP A 291 0.99 -11.96 21.30
CA ASP A 291 0.13 -12.50 22.34
C ASP A 291 -1.30 -12.61 21.79
N PRO A 292 -2.08 -13.64 22.19
CA PRO A 292 -3.48 -13.74 21.77
C PRO A 292 -4.27 -12.48 22.13
N ALA A 293 -4.99 -11.95 21.15
CA ALA A 293 -5.75 -10.72 21.27
C ALA A 293 -7.19 -10.97 21.72
N ASP A 294 -7.68 -10.17 22.67
CA ASP A 294 -9.09 -10.21 23.07
C ASP A 294 -9.98 -9.73 21.90
N GLY A 295 -10.97 -10.53 21.51
CA GLY A 295 -11.94 -10.17 20.46
C GLY A 295 -11.66 -10.73 19.07
N PHE A 296 -10.49 -11.34 18.84
CA PHE A 296 -10.15 -12.06 17.61
C PHE A 296 -10.60 -13.53 17.71
N ASP A 297 -11.90 -13.78 17.55
CA ASP A 297 -12.60 -15.08 17.35
C ASP A 297 -11.88 -16.40 17.77
N ASP A 298 -11.33 -16.47 18.99
CA ASP A 298 -10.52 -17.59 19.51
C ASP A 298 -9.32 -18.00 18.61
N ALA A 299 -8.88 -17.12 17.71
CA ALA A 299 -7.75 -17.34 16.82
C ALA A 299 -6.41 -17.13 17.54
N THR A 300 -5.40 -17.90 17.16
CA THR A 300 -4.08 -17.90 17.81
C THR A 300 -2.99 -17.48 16.83
N PRO A 301 -2.27 -16.36 17.08
CA PRO A 301 -1.10 -15.98 16.28
C PRO A 301 -0.09 -17.13 16.19
N GLY A 302 0.43 -17.40 15.00
CA GLY A 302 1.33 -18.51 14.69
C GLY A 302 0.64 -19.87 14.46
N GLU A 303 -0.66 -19.99 14.73
CA GLU A 303 -1.46 -21.17 14.39
C GLU A 303 -2.53 -20.85 13.34
N ASP A 304 -3.14 -19.67 13.42
CA ASP A 304 -4.15 -19.16 12.51
C ASP A 304 -3.66 -17.92 11.75
N ASP A 305 -3.82 -17.91 10.43
CA ASP A 305 -3.46 -16.75 9.61
C ASP A 305 -4.40 -15.57 9.88
N LEU A 306 -3.83 -14.38 9.99
CA LEU A 306 -4.56 -13.12 10.05
C LEU A 306 -5.33 -12.93 8.74
N GLY A 307 -6.65 -12.73 8.86
CA GLY A 307 -7.55 -12.63 7.73
C GLY A 307 -8.96 -12.23 8.14
N TRP A 308 -9.84 -11.98 7.16
CA TRP A 308 -11.23 -11.53 7.41
C TRP A 308 -12.06 -12.45 8.32
N ALA A 309 -11.65 -13.71 8.51
CA ALA A 309 -12.37 -14.68 9.34
C ALA A 309 -12.02 -14.61 10.83
N VAL A 310 -10.90 -13.99 11.18
CA VAL A 310 -10.40 -13.90 12.57
C VAL A 310 -10.48 -12.48 13.13
N LEU A 311 -10.80 -11.50 12.28
CA LEU A 311 -10.93 -10.11 12.71
C LEU A 311 -12.20 -9.87 13.54
N PRO A 312 -12.13 -8.97 14.53
CA PRO A 312 -13.31 -8.47 15.20
C PRO A 312 -14.31 -7.81 14.23
N ASP A 313 -15.61 -7.97 14.51
CA ASP A 313 -16.70 -7.44 13.67
C ASP A 313 -16.63 -5.91 13.45
N ASP A 314 -16.09 -5.15 14.41
CA ASP A 314 -15.96 -3.68 14.37
C ASP A 314 -14.67 -3.19 13.69
N VAL A 315 -13.73 -4.10 13.46
CA VAL A 315 -12.49 -3.83 12.72
C VAL A 315 -12.72 -4.05 11.23
N GLY A 316 -13.41 -5.14 10.87
CA GLY A 316 -13.72 -5.49 9.49
C GLY A 316 -14.65 -4.50 8.78
N PRO A 317 -14.65 -4.48 7.44
CA PRO A 317 -15.53 -3.62 6.66
C PRO A 317 -16.95 -4.23 6.61
N ASP A 318 -17.97 -3.36 6.48
CA ASP A 318 -19.37 -3.77 6.33
C ASP A 318 -19.60 -4.68 5.10
N ARG A 319 -18.76 -4.52 4.08
CA ARG A 319 -18.78 -5.31 2.84
C ARG A 319 -17.37 -5.76 2.49
N ARG A 320 -17.24 -7.05 2.17
CA ARG A 320 -15.95 -7.63 1.79
C ARG A 320 -15.67 -7.49 0.29
N PRO A 321 -14.40 -7.56 -0.13
CA PRO A 321 -13.98 -7.41 -1.52
C PRO A 321 -14.76 -8.28 -2.51
N GLU A 322 -15.04 -9.53 -2.14
CA GLU A 322 -15.73 -10.52 -2.99
C GLU A 322 -17.18 -10.11 -3.30
N GLU A 323 -17.77 -9.24 -2.47
CA GLU A 323 -19.12 -8.71 -2.69
C GLU A 323 -19.17 -7.59 -3.75
N PHE A 324 -18.03 -6.96 -4.04
CA PHE A 324 -17.92 -5.93 -5.08
C PHE A 324 -17.64 -6.52 -6.45
N VAL A 325 -17.03 -7.70 -6.50
CA VAL A 325 -16.66 -8.37 -7.75
C VAL A 325 -17.17 -9.82 -7.77
N PRO A 326 -18.48 -10.04 -8.02
CA PRO A 326 -19.06 -11.38 -7.97
C PRO A 326 -18.43 -12.32 -9.01
N GLY A 327 -17.89 -13.45 -8.57
CA GLY A 327 -17.42 -14.54 -9.44
C GLY A 327 -15.92 -14.55 -9.73
N TRP A 328 -15.13 -13.85 -8.92
CA TRP A 328 -13.71 -14.09 -8.76
C TRP A 328 -13.50 -15.17 -7.69
#